data_AF-A0A2C5WDT8-F1
#
_entry.id   AF-A0A2C5WDT8-F1
#
_cell.length_a   1.000
_cell.length_b   1.000
_cell.length_c   1.000
_cell.angle_alpha   90.00
_cell.angle_beta   90.00
_cell.angle_gamma   90.00
#
_symmetry.space_group_name_H-M   'P 1'
#
loop_
_entity.id
_entity.type
_entity.pdbx_description
1 polymer ?
#
loop_
_entity_poly.entity_id
_entity_poly.type
_entity_poly.pdbx_seq_one_letter_code
_entity_poly.pdbx_strand_id
1 'polypeptide(L)'
;MKRLVLLMVLSGLPFALQAGPQINVGTVYDYLDGDKSTYLKRVFNSGDSTAFVKVNILEILYDADGTSREIEVRSQADMSSRDGLMASPARLIVPANGMQGTRLLMMGERDRERYFRVRFIPVVPEKEDEFAVSAEEREQYKTTLSAGVNVMTGFGTVFFVRPKDSRFDSVIEDTPTSYRVRNNGNTVVLIDEFRNCALKDETACEPTTKHHIRAGNSFEFDKQAGREYRFNLVEGDSKKSLRVAGLSSRGDLR
;
A
#
# COMPACT_ATOMS: atom_id res chain seq x y z
N MET A 1 3.76 -48.01 -26.77
CA MET A 1 3.52 -46.96 -27.79
C MET A 1 2.50 -45.90 -27.34
N LYS A 2 1.31 -46.24 -26.82
CA LYS A 2 0.31 -45.24 -26.33
C LYS A 2 0.80 -44.28 -25.23
N ARG A 3 1.71 -44.71 -24.34
CA ARG A 3 2.28 -43.85 -23.29
C ARG A 3 3.33 -42.85 -23.80
N LEU A 4 4.00 -43.16 -24.91
CA LEU A 4 4.99 -42.26 -25.52
C LEU A 4 4.31 -41.09 -26.25
N VAL A 5 3.15 -41.36 -26.87
CA VAL A 5 2.33 -40.35 -27.56
C VAL A 5 1.73 -39.35 -26.56
N LEU A 6 1.33 -39.80 -25.37
CA LEU A 6 0.79 -38.91 -24.33
C LEU A 6 1.84 -37.95 -23.76
N LEU A 7 3.10 -38.37 -23.66
CA LEU A 7 4.23 -37.53 -23.23
C LEU A 7 4.61 -36.46 -24.27
N MET A 8 4.51 -36.77 -25.57
CA MET A 8 4.74 -35.78 -26.64
C MET A 8 3.63 -34.71 -26.74
N VAL A 9 2.38 -35.08 -26.44
CA VAL A 9 1.26 -34.13 -26.44
C VAL A 9 1.35 -33.15 -25.25
N LEU A 10 1.86 -33.60 -24.10
CA LEU A 10 2.01 -32.73 -22.92
C LEU A 10 3.21 -31.77 -23.01
N SER A 11 4.25 -32.11 -23.78
CA SER A 11 5.41 -31.24 -24.04
C SER A 11 5.18 -30.18 -25.11
N GLY A 12 4.03 -30.22 -25.80
CA GLY A 12 3.67 -29.29 -26.88
C GLY A 12 2.78 -28.13 -26.46
N LEU A 13 2.45 -28.00 -25.18
CA LEU A 13 1.79 -26.80 -24.65
C LEU A 13 2.86 -25.73 -24.44
N PRO A 14 2.99 -24.72 -25.32
CA PRO A 14 3.79 -23.56 -24.98
C PRO A 14 3.16 -22.97 -23.73
N PHE A 15 3.88 -23.01 -22.61
CA PHE A 15 3.60 -22.10 -21.52
C PHE A 15 3.66 -20.72 -22.15
N ALA A 16 2.50 -20.04 -22.25
CA ALA A 16 2.45 -18.67 -22.68
C ALA A 16 3.28 -17.88 -21.67
N LEU A 17 4.55 -17.64 -22.03
CA LEU A 17 5.39 -16.67 -21.35
C LEU A 17 4.65 -15.36 -21.49
N GLN A 18 4.09 -14.88 -20.37
CA GLN A 18 3.47 -13.56 -20.30
C GLN A 18 4.57 -12.53 -20.42
N ALA A 19 4.93 -12.22 -21.66
CA ALA A 19 5.79 -11.11 -22.03
C ALA A 19 4.98 -9.82 -21.90
N GLY A 20 5.47 -8.88 -21.13
CA GLY A 20 4.75 -7.66 -20.81
C GLY A 20 5.34 -6.89 -19.64
N PRO A 21 4.94 -5.62 -19.46
CA PRO A 21 5.37 -4.83 -18.33
C PRO A 21 4.82 -5.40 -17.02
N GLN A 22 5.66 -5.46 -15.99
CA GLN A 22 5.27 -5.91 -14.65
C GLN A 22 5.77 -4.91 -13.62
N ILE A 23 4.89 -4.00 -13.19
CA ILE A 23 5.28 -2.93 -12.28
C ILE A 23 5.20 -3.38 -10.81
N ASN A 24 6.02 -2.76 -9.96
CA ASN A 24 5.99 -2.89 -8.50
C ASN A 24 6.23 -1.51 -7.87
N VAL A 25 5.43 -1.16 -6.87
CA VAL A 25 5.46 0.16 -6.21
C VAL A 25 6.08 0.13 -4.81
N GLY A 26 6.62 -1.02 -4.38
CA GLY A 26 7.13 -1.24 -3.03
C GLY A 26 6.00 -1.31 -2.00
N THR A 27 6.11 -0.52 -0.94
CA THR A 27 5.11 -0.40 0.13
C THR A 27 3.75 0.06 -0.42
N VAL A 28 2.65 -0.50 0.10
CA VAL A 28 1.29 -0.07 -0.23
C VAL A 28 0.77 1.04 0.69
N TYR A 29 1.52 1.34 1.75
CA TYR A 29 1.26 2.41 2.70
C TYR A 29 2.52 3.27 2.85
N ASP A 30 2.38 4.57 2.64
CA ASP A 30 3.46 5.53 2.73
C ASP A 30 3.01 6.71 3.61
N TYR A 31 3.96 7.37 4.27
CA TYR A 31 3.68 8.44 5.24
C TYR A 31 4.55 9.66 4.95
N LEU A 32 3.94 10.84 4.95
CA LEU A 32 4.59 12.13 4.89
C LEU A 32 4.57 12.77 6.26
N ASP A 33 5.74 12.95 6.84
CA ASP A 33 5.94 13.59 8.14
C ASP A 33 5.56 15.08 8.12
N GLY A 34 5.22 15.62 9.29
CA GLY A 34 4.79 17.01 9.45
C GLY A 34 5.82 18.06 8.99
N ASP A 35 7.11 17.71 9.05
CA ASP A 35 8.24 18.55 8.67
C ASP A 35 8.60 18.46 7.17
N LYS A 36 7.99 17.54 6.41
CA LYS A 36 8.28 17.31 4.98
C LYS A 36 7.09 17.67 4.11
N SER A 37 7.31 18.32 2.97
CA SER A 37 6.26 18.60 1.98
C SER A 37 6.29 17.66 0.78
N THR A 38 7.33 16.82 0.66
CA THR A 38 7.57 15.98 -0.52
C THR A 38 7.96 14.55 -0.13
N TYR A 39 7.54 13.58 -0.94
CA TYR A 39 7.91 12.17 -0.83
C TYR A 39 8.25 11.60 -2.21
N LEU A 40 9.34 10.82 -2.32
CA LEU A 40 9.72 10.18 -3.59
C LEU A 40 9.21 8.74 -3.61
N LYS A 41 8.19 8.47 -4.44
CA LYS A 41 7.67 7.12 -4.69
C LYS A 41 8.36 6.51 -5.91
N ARG A 42 8.92 5.31 -5.75
CA ARG A 42 9.61 4.57 -6.81
C ARG A 42 8.70 3.49 -7.40
N VAL A 43 8.74 3.34 -8.72
CA VAL A 43 8.06 2.30 -9.48
C VAL A 43 9.12 1.52 -10.23
N PHE A 44 9.17 0.22 -9.96
CA PHE A 44 10.07 -0.74 -10.60
C PHE A 44 9.30 -1.49 -11.68
N ASN A 45 9.99 -1.92 -12.72
CA ASN A 45 9.42 -2.78 -13.74
C ASN A 45 10.30 -4.04 -13.85
N SER A 46 9.79 -5.17 -13.39
CA SER A 46 10.44 -6.48 -13.51
C SER A 46 10.04 -7.23 -14.78
N GLY A 47 9.24 -6.59 -15.64
CA GLY A 47 8.85 -7.12 -16.94
C GLY A 47 9.96 -6.97 -17.99
N ASP A 48 9.73 -7.60 -19.13
CA ASP A 48 10.64 -7.65 -20.28
C ASP A 48 10.43 -6.52 -21.30
N SER A 49 9.43 -5.67 -21.08
CA SER A 49 9.08 -4.53 -21.93
C SER A 49 8.85 -3.26 -21.10
N THR A 50 9.02 -2.10 -21.72
CA THR A 50 8.81 -0.79 -21.07
C THR A 50 7.36 -0.63 -20.60
N ALA A 51 7.17 -0.11 -19.39
CA ALA A 51 5.87 0.21 -18.83
C ALA A 51 5.58 1.72 -18.94
N PHE A 52 4.45 2.08 -19.53
CA PHE A 52 3.92 3.43 -19.50
C PHE A 52 2.90 3.53 -18.36
N VAL A 53 3.18 4.33 -17.34
CA VAL A 53 2.38 4.36 -16.10
C VAL A 53 1.80 5.74 -15.87
N LYS A 54 0.47 5.82 -15.70
CA LYS A 54 -0.23 7.01 -15.23
C LYS A 54 -0.35 6.98 -13.71
N VAL A 55 -0.11 8.11 -13.06
CA VAL A 55 -0.31 8.31 -11.63
C VAL A 55 -1.58 9.11 -11.42
N ASN A 56 -2.60 8.49 -10.83
CA ASN A 56 -3.87 9.14 -10.48
C ASN A 56 -3.98 9.27 -8.95
N ILE A 57 -4.43 10.42 -8.47
CA ILE A 57 -4.54 10.71 -7.04
C ILE A 57 -5.96 11.15 -6.72
N LEU A 58 -6.57 10.50 -5.72
CA LEU A 58 -7.83 10.92 -5.09
C LEU A 58 -7.60 11.12 -3.59
N GLU A 59 -8.33 12.05 -2.98
CA GLU A 59 -8.35 12.21 -1.52
C GLU A 59 -9.38 11.25 -0.91
N ILE A 60 -8.98 10.52 0.13
CA ILE A 60 -9.85 9.63 0.89
C ILE A 60 -10.39 10.42 2.08
N LEU A 61 -11.70 10.62 2.10
CA LEU A 61 -12.41 11.17 3.24
C LEU A 61 -13.02 10.03 4.03
N TYR A 62 -12.86 10.09 5.35
CA TYR A 62 -13.49 9.16 6.27
C TYR A 62 -14.61 9.84 7.02
N ASP A 63 -15.78 9.21 7.03
CA ASP A 63 -16.92 9.65 7.81
C ASP A 63 -16.81 9.16 9.26
N ALA A 64 -17.64 9.73 10.14
CA ALA A 64 -17.60 9.44 11.58
C ALA A 64 -17.97 7.98 11.91
N ASP A 65 -18.73 7.32 11.04
CA ASP A 65 -19.10 5.91 11.14
C ASP A 65 -17.99 4.94 10.68
N GLY A 66 -16.87 5.48 10.20
CA GLY A 66 -15.73 4.70 9.71
C GLY A 66 -15.79 4.35 8.22
N THR A 67 -16.88 4.69 7.52
CA THR A 67 -16.95 4.56 6.06
C THR A 67 -15.98 5.54 5.39
N SER A 68 -15.62 5.27 4.14
CA SER A 68 -14.74 6.15 3.38
C SER A 68 -15.21 6.34 1.94
N ARG A 69 -14.90 7.51 1.39
CA ARG A 69 -15.15 7.86 -0.01
C ARG A 69 -13.94 8.55 -0.62
N GLU A 70 -13.71 8.27 -1.89
CA GLU A 70 -12.63 8.89 -2.65
C GLU A 70 -13.19 10.04 -3.48
N ILE A 71 -12.54 11.20 -3.41
CA ILE A 71 -12.91 12.40 -4.18
C ILE A 71 -11.71 12.92 -4.95
N GLU A 72 -11.98 13.67 -6.02
CA GLU A 72 -10.93 14.37 -6.75
C GLU A 72 -10.21 15.37 -5.84
N VAL A 73 -8.88 15.43 -6.00
CA VAL A 73 -8.06 16.44 -5.33
C VAL A 73 -8.45 17.80 -5.89
N ARG A 74 -8.63 18.79 -5.01
CA ARG A 74 -9.05 20.13 -5.39
C ARG A 74 -7.95 20.85 -6.18
N SER A 75 -8.03 20.82 -7.51
CA SER A 75 -7.32 21.77 -8.36
C SER A 75 -8.12 23.07 -8.42
N GLN A 76 -7.81 24.03 -7.55
CA GLN A 76 -8.35 25.37 -7.76
C GLN A 76 -7.75 25.94 -9.06
N ALA A 77 -8.61 26.58 -9.86
CA ALA A 77 -8.29 27.08 -11.20
C ALA A 77 -7.14 28.11 -11.21
N ASP A 78 -6.86 28.74 -10.07
CA ASP A 78 -5.72 29.63 -9.88
C ASP A 78 -4.50 28.86 -9.36
N MET A 79 -3.38 28.96 -10.06
CA MET A 79 -2.11 28.31 -9.72
C MET A 79 -1.54 28.69 -8.34
N SER A 80 -2.14 29.68 -7.67
CA SER A 80 -1.80 30.12 -6.32
C SER A 80 -2.54 29.38 -5.19
N SER A 81 -3.55 28.54 -5.47
CA SER A 81 -4.39 27.90 -4.44
C SER A 81 -4.59 26.39 -4.63
N ARG A 82 -3.61 25.68 -5.21
CA ARG A 82 -3.62 24.20 -5.25
C ARG A 82 -3.59 23.62 -3.84
N ASP A 83 -4.62 22.88 -3.47
CA ASP A 83 -4.77 22.24 -2.16
C ASP A 83 -4.90 20.72 -2.34
N GLY A 84 -3.94 19.98 -1.78
CA GLY A 84 -3.88 18.53 -1.84
C GLY A 84 -2.55 17.97 -2.33
N LEU A 85 -2.59 16.75 -2.85
CA LEU A 85 -1.41 15.98 -3.25
C LEU A 85 -1.25 15.94 -4.78
N MET A 86 -0.04 16.24 -5.25
CA MET A 86 0.31 16.20 -6.67
C MET A 86 1.46 15.22 -6.94
N ALA A 87 1.40 14.49 -8.05
CA ALA A 87 2.50 13.67 -8.56
C ALA A 87 3.30 14.42 -9.65
N SER A 88 4.63 14.42 -9.54
CA SER A 88 5.52 15.01 -10.54
C SER A 88 6.75 14.12 -10.83
N PRO A 89 6.89 13.57 -12.05
CA PRO A 89 5.89 13.59 -13.12
C PRO A 89 4.70 12.67 -12.79
N ALA A 90 3.51 12.99 -13.32
CA ALA A 90 2.32 12.14 -13.20
C ALA A 90 2.28 10.99 -14.24
N ARG A 91 3.29 10.93 -15.11
CA ARG A 91 3.45 9.94 -16.19
C ARG A 91 4.86 9.42 -16.16
N LEU A 92 5.01 8.10 -16.10
CA LEU A 92 6.31 7.44 -15.98
C LEU A 92 6.51 6.52 -17.19
N ILE A 93 7.72 6.52 -17.73
CA ILE A 93 8.17 5.58 -18.75
C ILE A 93 9.22 4.70 -18.07
N VAL A 94 8.81 3.54 -17.57
CA VAL A 94 9.68 2.67 -16.75
C VAL A 94 10.28 1.59 -17.66
N PRO A 95 11.59 1.63 -17.97
CA PRO A 95 12.20 0.64 -18.85
C PRO A 95 12.09 -0.78 -18.31
N ALA A 96 12.19 -1.79 -19.17
CA ALA A 96 12.29 -3.19 -18.75
C ALA A 96 13.46 -3.38 -17.76
N ASN A 97 13.23 -4.14 -16.70
CA ASN A 97 14.19 -4.31 -15.58
C ASN A 97 14.71 -2.99 -14.98
N GLY A 98 13.94 -1.91 -15.13
CA GLY A 98 14.29 -0.55 -14.72
C GLY A 98 13.44 0.00 -13.58
N MET A 99 13.65 1.27 -13.26
CA MET A 99 12.92 1.99 -12.22
C MET A 99 12.77 3.47 -12.59
N GLN A 100 11.63 4.06 -12.26
CA GLN A 100 11.43 5.51 -12.30
C GLN A 100 10.73 5.99 -11.02
N GLY A 101 10.93 7.25 -10.65
CA GLY A 101 10.31 7.86 -9.49
C GLY A 101 9.30 8.95 -9.86
N THR A 102 8.25 9.08 -9.05
CA THR A 102 7.39 10.26 -9.01
C THR A 102 7.50 10.94 -7.65
N ARG A 103 7.61 12.27 -7.66
CA ARG A 103 7.59 13.08 -6.45
C ARG A 103 6.15 13.41 -6.09
N LEU A 104 5.71 12.95 -4.93
CA LEU A 104 4.43 13.32 -4.33
C LEU A 104 4.65 14.60 -3.52
N LEU A 105 4.07 15.71 -3.98
CA LEU A 105 4.16 17.02 -3.36
C LEU A 105 2.83 17.36 -2.70
N MET A 106 2.87 17.61 -1.39
CA MET A 106 1.73 18.08 -0.61
C MET A 106 1.67 19.61 -0.62
N MET A 107 0.52 20.17 -0.97
CA MET A 107 0.25 21.61 -1.06
C MET A 107 -1.00 21.96 -0.26
N GLY A 108 -1.06 23.18 0.31
CA GLY A 108 -2.20 23.62 1.12
C GLY A 108 -2.05 23.30 2.61
N GLU A 109 -3.17 23.41 3.34
CA GLU A 109 -3.22 23.31 4.80
C GLU A 109 -2.99 21.88 5.32
N ARG A 110 -2.37 21.80 6.50
CA ARG A 110 -1.96 20.54 7.17
C ARG A 110 -2.28 20.54 8.66
N ASP A 111 -3.45 21.05 9.01
CA ASP A 111 -3.91 21.13 10.41
C ASP A 111 -4.46 19.78 10.91
N ARG A 112 -4.82 18.90 9.98
CA ARG A 112 -5.32 17.55 10.24
C ARG A 112 -4.64 16.54 9.33
N GLU A 113 -4.69 15.28 9.75
CA GLU A 113 -4.21 14.18 8.93
C GLU A 113 -5.09 14.03 7.68
N ARG A 114 -4.46 13.86 6.51
CA ARG A 114 -5.12 13.67 5.22
C ARG A 114 -4.65 12.37 4.60
N TYR A 115 -5.49 11.77 3.77
CA TYR A 115 -5.25 10.45 3.20
C TYR A 115 -5.50 10.52 1.71
N PHE A 116 -4.62 9.93 0.92
CA PHE A 116 -4.74 9.94 -0.53
C PHE A 116 -4.58 8.53 -1.10
N ARG A 117 -5.47 8.16 -2.02
CA ARG A 117 -5.32 6.98 -2.85
C ARG A 117 -4.44 7.36 -4.03
N VAL A 118 -3.26 6.73 -4.15
CA VAL A 118 -2.35 6.93 -5.27
C VAL A 118 -2.35 5.68 -6.14
N ARG A 119 -2.89 5.79 -7.35
CA ARG A 119 -3.00 4.71 -8.32
C ARG A 119 -1.90 4.80 -9.36
N PHE A 120 -1.18 3.72 -9.56
CA PHE A 120 -0.19 3.51 -10.61
C PHE A 120 -0.80 2.57 -11.63
N ILE A 121 -1.20 3.11 -12.77
CA ILE A 121 -1.98 2.40 -13.78
C ILE A 121 -1.10 2.25 -15.02
N PRO A 122 -0.60 1.03 -15.33
CA PRO A 122 0.03 0.78 -16.61
C PRO A 122 -1.00 0.94 -17.72
N VAL A 123 -0.60 1.60 -18.80
CA VAL A 123 -1.45 1.88 -19.97
C VAL A 123 -0.69 1.57 -21.24
N VAL A 124 -1.43 1.30 -22.31
CA VAL A 124 -0.89 1.40 -23.66
C VAL A 124 -0.89 2.89 -24.03
N PRO A 125 0.25 3.50 -24.38
CA PRO A 125 0.32 4.93 -24.60
C PRO A 125 -0.49 5.34 -25.83
N GLU A 126 -1.52 6.15 -25.62
CA GLU A 126 -2.27 6.82 -26.69
C GLU A 126 -1.72 8.24 -26.94
N LYS A 127 -2.25 8.96 -27.95
CA LYS A 127 -1.83 10.35 -28.21
C LYS A 127 -2.24 11.29 -27.07
N GLU A 128 -3.42 11.05 -26.51
CA GLU A 128 -4.06 11.82 -25.44
C GLU A 128 -3.36 11.62 -24.09
N ASP A 129 -2.50 10.61 -24.00
CA ASP A 129 -1.81 10.26 -22.77
C ASP A 129 -0.58 11.13 -22.50
N GLU A 130 -0.21 12.02 -23.42
CA GLU A 130 0.90 12.98 -23.30
C GLU A 130 2.24 12.34 -22.88
N PHE A 131 2.45 11.06 -23.20
CA PHE A 131 3.78 10.47 -23.13
C PHE A 131 4.66 11.07 -24.24
N ALA A 132 5.90 11.40 -23.90
CA ALA A 132 6.89 11.93 -24.84
C ALA A 132 7.47 10.83 -25.74
N VAL A 133 6.61 10.24 -26.58
CA VAL A 133 6.91 9.18 -27.56
C VAL A 133 6.41 9.56 -28.96
N SER A 134 7.12 9.10 -29.99
CA SER A 134 6.75 9.33 -31.40
C SER A 134 5.49 8.53 -31.81
N ALA A 135 4.90 8.87 -32.95
CA ALA A 135 3.78 8.09 -33.48
C ALA A 135 4.22 6.68 -33.89
N GLU A 136 5.39 6.53 -34.52
CA GLU A 136 5.91 5.21 -34.89
C GLU A 136 6.21 4.33 -33.67
N GLU A 137 6.79 4.91 -32.61
CA GLU A 137 7.10 4.18 -31.36
C GLU A 137 5.83 3.65 -30.68
N ARG A 138 4.73 4.42 -30.70
CA ARG A 138 3.43 3.96 -30.17
C ARG A 138 2.90 2.77 -30.95
N GLU A 139 2.89 2.84 -32.28
CA GLU A 139 2.36 1.76 -33.12
C GLU A 139 3.21 0.48 -33.03
N GLN A 140 4.53 0.61 -32.92
CA GLN A 140 5.41 -0.53 -32.66
C GLN A 140 5.14 -1.15 -31.29
N TYR A 141 4.95 -0.33 -30.26
CA TYR A 141 4.62 -0.80 -28.91
C TYR A 141 3.26 -1.51 -28.89
N LYS A 142 2.23 -0.93 -29.52
CA LYS A 142 0.91 -1.55 -29.70
C LYS A 142 1.02 -2.90 -30.37
N THR A 143 1.77 -2.99 -31.47
CA THR A 143 1.95 -4.25 -32.21
C THR A 143 2.60 -5.32 -31.32
N THR A 144 3.61 -4.94 -30.54
CA THR A 144 4.31 -5.84 -29.61
C THR A 144 3.40 -6.31 -28.47
N LEU A 145 2.55 -5.43 -27.93
CA LEU A 145 1.57 -5.78 -26.90
C LEU A 145 0.32 -6.49 -27.45
N SER A 146 -0.01 -6.37 -28.73
CA SER A 146 -1.24 -6.93 -29.31
C SER A 146 -1.11 -8.41 -29.68
N ALA A 147 0.05 -9.02 -29.48
CA ALA A 147 0.31 -10.44 -29.73
C ALA A 147 -0.28 -11.38 -28.64
N GLY A 148 -1.42 -11.02 -28.04
CA GLY A 148 -2.10 -11.81 -27.02
C GLY A 148 -3.00 -10.99 -26.09
N VAL A 149 -3.61 -11.66 -25.10
CA VAL A 149 -4.32 -10.98 -23.99
C VAL A 149 -3.27 -10.51 -22.98
N ASN A 150 -2.95 -9.23 -22.99
CA ASN A 150 -2.01 -8.64 -22.03
C ASN A 150 -2.75 -8.09 -20.79
N VAL A 151 -2.53 -8.75 -19.65
CA VAL A 151 -3.05 -8.32 -18.36
C VAL A 151 -2.01 -7.43 -17.69
N MET A 152 -2.31 -6.14 -17.58
CA MET A 152 -1.46 -5.18 -16.88
C MET A 152 -1.99 -4.93 -15.46
N THR A 153 -1.18 -5.22 -14.46
CA THR A 153 -1.55 -5.04 -13.06
C THR A 153 -1.29 -3.59 -12.61
N GLY A 154 -2.36 -2.90 -12.22
CA GLY A 154 -2.27 -1.60 -11.55
C GLY A 154 -2.18 -1.73 -10.03
N PHE A 155 -1.60 -0.72 -9.37
CA PHE A 155 -1.45 -0.69 -7.92
C PHE A 155 -2.12 0.55 -7.33
N GLY A 156 -2.86 0.39 -6.24
CA GLY A 156 -3.42 1.49 -5.45
C GLY A 156 -2.81 1.54 -4.06
N THR A 157 -1.97 2.53 -3.77
CA THR A 157 -1.39 2.74 -2.44
C THR A 157 -2.20 3.77 -1.65
N VAL A 158 -2.08 3.77 -0.32
CA VAL A 158 -2.58 4.85 0.53
C VAL A 158 -1.41 5.68 1.04
N PHE A 159 -1.47 6.97 0.78
CA PHE A 159 -0.49 7.95 1.21
C PHE A 159 -1.06 8.79 2.35
N PHE A 160 -0.45 8.68 3.52
CA PHE A 160 -0.84 9.37 4.74
C PHE A 160 -0.06 10.67 4.84
N VAL A 161 -0.75 11.80 4.90
CA VAL A 161 -0.16 13.11 5.13
C VAL A 161 -0.43 13.50 6.56
N ARG A 162 0.60 13.42 7.41
CA ARG A 162 0.48 13.79 8.82
C ARG A 162 0.26 15.30 8.98
N PRO A 163 -0.41 15.75 10.05
CA PRO A 163 -0.47 17.18 10.38
C PRO A 163 0.93 17.76 10.56
N LYS A 164 1.08 19.08 10.35
CA LYS A 164 2.36 19.78 10.57
C LYS A 164 2.84 19.58 12.02
N ASP A 165 1.93 19.79 12.97
CA ASP A 165 2.16 19.56 14.40
C ASP A 165 1.60 18.20 14.82
N SER A 166 2.30 17.13 14.42
CA SER A 166 1.93 15.76 14.74
C SER A 166 2.13 15.46 16.23
N ARG A 167 1.07 14.99 16.89
CA ARG A 167 1.06 14.54 18.29
C ARG A 167 0.62 13.08 18.35
N PHE A 168 1.52 12.22 18.82
CA PHE A 168 1.23 10.84 19.15
C PHE A 168 0.84 10.73 20.62
N ASP A 169 -0.20 9.95 20.91
CA ASP A 169 -0.70 9.69 22.25
C ASP A 169 -1.50 8.38 22.23
N SER A 170 -0.80 7.25 22.16
CA SER A 170 -1.42 5.92 22.25
C SER A 170 -1.51 5.44 23.70
N VAL A 171 -2.69 4.95 24.08
CA VAL A 171 -2.98 4.40 25.41
C VAL A 171 -3.29 2.91 25.28
N ILE A 172 -2.55 2.10 26.02
CA ILE A 172 -2.74 0.64 26.08
C ILE A 172 -3.65 0.32 27.28
N GLU A 173 -4.73 -0.40 26.99
CA GLU A 173 -5.63 -1.02 27.96
C GLU A 173 -5.44 -2.54 27.86
N ASP A 174 -4.70 -3.11 28.81
CA ASP A 174 -4.42 -4.55 28.89
C ASP A 174 -5.22 -5.16 30.05
N THR A 175 -6.15 -6.05 29.73
CA THR A 175 -6.89 -6.85 30.72
C THR A 175 -6.53 -8.34 30.58
N PRO A 176 -6.92 -9.21 31.54
CA PRO A 176 -6.69 -10.64 31.40
C PRO A 176 -7.35 -11.27 30.16
N THR A 177 -8.45 -10.69 29.66
CA THR A 177 -9.27 -11.24 28.58
C THR A 177 -9.19 -10.46 27.28
N SER A 178 -8.78 -9.19 27.29
CA SER A 178 -8.75 -8.33 26.12
C SER A 178 -7.54 -7.41 26.11
N TYR A 179 -7.18 -6.95 24.92
CA TYR A 179 -6.12 -5.98 24.71
C TYR A 179 -6.62 -4.90 23.76
N ARG A 180 -6.51 -3.64 24.16
CA ARG A 180 -6.91 -2.48 23.35
C ARG A 180 -5.81 -1.43 23.31
N VAL A 181 -5.62 -0.84 22.13
CA VAL A 181 -4.81 0.37 21.92
C VAL A 181 -5.72 1.47 21.42
N ARG A 182 -5.84 2.56 22.18
CA ARG A 182 -6.62 3.75 21.81
C ARG A 182 -5.67 4.87 21.37
N ASN A 183 -5.97 5.54 20.26
CA ASN A 183 -5.18 6.67 19.77
C ASN A 183 -5.86 8.00 20.15
N ASN A 184 -5.34 8.67 21.18
CA ASN A 184 -5.75 10.02 21.60
C ASN A 184 -4.94 11.14 20.92
N GLY A 185 -4.02 10.77 20.03
CA GLY A 185 -3.23 11.69 19.21
C GLY A 185 -4.06 12.36 18.10
N ASN A 186 -3.39 13.12 17.25
CA ASN A 186 -3.99 13.77 16.07
C ASN A 186 -3.50 13.19 14.72
N THR A 187 -2.74 12.10 14.77
CA THR A 187 -2.16 11.41 13.61
C THR A 187 -2.22 9.89 13.83
N VAL A 188 -2.15 9.12 12.74
CA VAL A 188 -2.23 7.66 12.76
C VAL A 188 -1.11 7.02 13.58
N VAL A 189 -1.48 6.01 14.36
CA VAL A 189 -0.58 5.09 15.07
C VAL A 189 -0.70 3.72 14.43
N LEU A 190 0.39 2.96 14.35
CA LEU A 190 0.38 1.64 13.70
C LEU A 190 0.54 0.51 14.71
N ILE A 191 -0.22 -0.55 14.51
CA ILE A 191 0.14 -1.90 14.95
C ILE A 191 0.78 -2.58 13.75
N ASP A 192 2.10 -2.64 13.74
CA ASP A 192 2.87 -3.28 12.69
C ASP A 192 3.25 -4.71 13.07
N GLU A 193 3.36 -5.58 12.06
CA GLU A 193 3.71 -6.98 12.21
C GLU A 193 2.89 -7.70 13.29
N PHE A 194 1.55 -7.53 13.28
CA PHE A 194 0.68 -8.23 14.23
C PHE A 194 0.64 -9.72 13.94
N ARG A 195 1.15 -10.52 14.86
CA ARG A 195 1.21 -11.98 14.78
C ARG A 195 0.42 -12.58 15.93
N ASN A 196 -0.45 -13.52 15.60
CA ASN A 196 -1.24 -14.29 16.55
C ASN A 196 -0.88 -15.78 16.43
N CYS A 197 -0.09 -16.29 17.36
CA CYS A 197 0.51 -17.62 17.30
C CYS A 197 0.06 -18.50 18.47
N ALA A 198 0.11 -19.82 18.31
CA ALA A 198 -0.03 -20.74 19.43
C ALA A 198 1.20 -20.62 20.37
N LEU A 199 0.97 -20.64 21.69
CA LEU A 199 2.05 -20.52 22.69
C LEU A 199 3.06 -21.68 22.62
N LYS A 200 2.62 -22.86 22.22
CA LYS A 200 3.42 -24.10 22.22
C LYS A 200 4.02 -24.44 20.86
N ASP A 201 3.62 -23.72 19.81
CA ASP A 201 4.07 -23.96 18.44
C ASP A 201 4.16 -22.63 17.70
N GLU A 202 5.38 -22.14 17.51
CA GLU A 202 5.63 -20.85 16.84
C GLU A 202 5.34 -20.88 15.34
N THR A 203 5.14 -22.06 14.75
CA THR A 203 4.78 -22.20 13.33
C THR A 203 3.27 -22.13 13.12
N ALA A 204 2.49 -22.41 14.16
CA ALA A 204 1.04 -22.28 14.18
C ALA A 204 0.61 -20.83 14.42
N CYS A 205 0.75 -19.98 13.40
CA CYS A 205 0.35 -18.57 13.43
C CYS A 205 -0.71 -18.24 12.38
N GLU A 206 -1.59 -17.29 12.72
CA GLU A 206 -2.42 -16.60 11.72
C GLU A 206 -1.58 -15.71 10.80
N PRO A 207 -2.11 -15.34 9.62
CA PRO A 207 -1.45 -14.39 8.73
C PRO A 207 -1.11 -13.09 9.45
N THR A 208 0.11 -12.60 9.26
CA THR A 208 0.55 -11.32 9.83
C THR A 208 -0.27 -10.17 9.26
N THR A 209 -0.80 -9.31 10.13
CA THR A 209 -1.58 -8.13 9.73
C THR A 209 -0.89 -6.83 10.15
N LYS A 210 -1.29 -5.73 9.50
CA LYS A 210 -0.93 -4.36 9.86
C LYS A 210 -2.22 -3.58 10.08
N HIS A 211 -2.30 -2.83 11.17
CA HIS A 211 -3.46 -2.01 11.50
C HIS A 211 -3.09 -0.55 11.67
N HIS A 212 -3.86 0.33 11.05
CA HIS A 212 -3.76 1.79 11.16
C HIS A 212 -4.84 2.28 12.13
N ILE A 213 -4.43 2.77 13.29
CA ILE A 213 -5.33 3.36 14.28
C ILE A 213 -5.37 4.86 14.03
N ARG A 214 -6.42 5.34 13.35
CA ARG A 214 -6.63 6.78 13.12
C ARG A 214 -6.85 7.52 14.45
N ALA A 215 -6.62 8.83 14.46
CA ALA A 215 -6.88 9.68 15.60
C ALA A 215 -8.33 9.50 16.10
N GLY A 216 -8.50 9.31 17.40
CA GLY A 216 -9.80 9.05 18.05
C GLY A 216 -10.30 7.60 17.99
N ASN A 217 -9.66 6.73 17.22
CA ASN A 217 -10.07 5.32 17.08
C ASN A 217 -9.25 4.40 18.00
N SER A 218 -9.69 3.14 18.06
CA SER A 218 -9.03 2.07 18.82
C SER A 218 -8.85 0.81 17.97
N PHE A 219 -7.82 0.03 18.30
CA PHE A 219 -7.65 -1.36 17.87
C PHE A 219 -7.82 -2.27 19.09
N GLU A 220 -8.56 -3.36 18.96
CA GLU A 220 -8.84 -4.28 20.06
C GLU A 220 -8.88 -5.73 19.59
N PHE A 221 -8.44 -6.65 20.45
CA PHE A 221 -8.60 -8.09 20.26
C PHE A 221 -8.80 -8.81 21.61
N ASP A 222 -9.51 -9.93 21.57
CA ASP A 222 -9.65 -10.84 22.71
C ASP A 222 -8.43 -11.75 22.83
N LYS A 223 -7.95 -11.93 24.05
CA LYS A 223 -6.83 -12.81 24.38
C LYS A 223 -7.32 -14.24 24.50
N GLN A 224 -6.93 -15.08 23.54
CA GLN A 224 -7.29 -16.48 23.54
C GLN A 224 -6.30 -17.29 24.39
N ALA A 225 -6.82 -18.10 25.30
CA ALA A 225 -6.01 -19.01 26.12
C ALA A 225 -5.13 -19.90 25.22
N GLY A 226 -3.85 -20.02 25.56
CA GLY A 226 -2.92 -20.82 24.77
C GLY A 226 -2.36 -20.09 23.54
N ARG A 227 -2.64 -18.79 23.36
CA ARG A 227 -2.10 -17.97 22.27
C ARG A 227 -1.25 -16.83 22.75
N GLU A 228 -0.37 -16.39 21.86
CA GLU A 228 0.53 -15.27 22.03
C GLU A 228 0.40 -14.29 20.86
N TYR A 229 0.43 -13.01 21.21
CA TYR A 229 0.32 -11.89 20.32
C TYR A 229 1.64 -11.11 20.36
N ARG A 230 2.23 -10.91 19.18
CA ARG A 230 3.49 -10.16 19.01
C ARG A 230 3.27 -9.10 17.95
N PHE A 231 3.64 -7.86 18.26
CA PHE A 231 3.49 -6.74 17.32
C PHE A 231 4.38 -5.57 17.74
N ASN A 232 4.47 -4.58 16.86
CA ASN A 232 5.13 -3.33 17.13
C ASN A 232 4.11 -2.20 17.15
N LEU A 233 4.05 -1.47 18.26
CA LEU A 233 3.35 -0.19 18.31
C LEU A 233 4.28 0.89 17.75
N VAL A 234 3.86 1.55 16.69
CA VAL A 234 4.66 2.56 15.98
C VAL A 234 4.00 3.93 16.03
N GLU A 235 4.72 4.89 16.60
CA GLU A 235 4.34 6.30 16.75
C GLU A 235 5.38 7.16 16.05
N GLY A 236 5.13 7.49 14.78
CA GLY A 236 6.12 8.17 13.94
C GLY A 236 7.34 7.29 13.73
N ASP A 237 8.50 7.75 14.22
CA ASP A 237 9.76 7.00 14.18
C ASP A 237 9.99 6.14 15.44
N SER A 238 9.18 6.34 16.49
CA SER A 238 9.25 5.54 17.71
C SER A 238 8.60 4.17 17.49
N LYS A 239 9.28 3.12 17.93
CA LYS A 239 8.83 1.74 17.81
C LYS A 239 8.94 1.03 19.15
N LYS A 240 7.82 0.49 19.65
CA LYS A 240 7.76 -0.34 20.86
C LYS A 240 7.30 -1.75 20.51
N SER A 241 8.18 -2.73 20.67
CA SER A 241 7.81 -4.14 20.51
C SER A 241 7.04 -4.63 21.73
N LEU A 242 5.93 -5.30 21.48
CA LEU A 242 4.99 -5.78 22.49
C LEU A 242 4.75 -7.28 22.30
N ARG A 243 4.64 -7.98 23.43
CA ARG A 243 4.36 -9.41 23.52
C ARG A 243 3.35 -9.64 24.62
N VAL A 244 2.22 -10.26 24.27
CA VAL A 244 1.08 -10.45 25.17
C VAL A 244 0.58 -11.89 25.01
N ALA A 245 0.28 -12.56 26.12
CA ALA A 245 -0.24 -13.93 26.08
C ALA A 245 -1.65 -13.99 26.65
N GLY A 246 -2.49 -14.86 26.08
CA GLY A 246 -3.77 -15.21 26.68
C GLY A 246 -3.57 -16.24 27.78
N LEU A 247 -3.90 -15.84 29.01
CA LEU A 247 -3.84 -16.71 30.17
C LEU A 247 -4.96 -17.75 30.08
N SER A 248 -4.64 -19.00 30.41
CA SER A 248 -5.64 -20.05 30.60
C SER A 248 -6.33 -19.82 31.94
N SER A 249 -7.67 -19.84 31.97
CA SER A 249 -8.47 -19.75 33.19
C SER A 249 -8.47 -21.06 34.00
N ARG A 250 -7.33 -21.77 34.09
CA ARG A 250 -7.15 -22.90 35.00
C ARG A 250 -6.11 -22.52 36.03
N GLY A 251 -6.57 -22.37 37.27
CA GLY A 251 -5.82 -21.82 38.38
C GLY A 251 -4.56 -22.60 38.72
N ASP A 252 -3.48 -21.84 38.88
CA ASP A 252 -2.40 -22.16 39.81
C ASP A 252 -2.69 -21.40 41.11
N LEU A 253 -3.68 -21.89 41.85
CA LEU A 253 -3.71 -21.83 43.29
C LEU A 253 -3.47 -23.26 43.77
N ARG A 254 -2.20 -23.64 43.90
CA ARG A 254 -1.65 -24.50 44.96
C ARG A 254 -0.16 -24.71 44.80
#